data_AF-A0A5B8M816-F1
#
_entry.id   AF-A0A5B8M816-F1
#
_cell.length_a   1.000
_cell.length_b   1.000
_cell.length_c   1.000
_cell.angle_alpha   90.00
_cell.angle_beta   90.00
_cell.angle_gamma   90.00
#
_symmetry.space_group_name_H-M   'P 1'
#
loop_
_entity.id
_entity.type
_entity.pdbx_description
1 polymer ?
#
loop_
_entity_poly.entity_id
_entity_poly.type
_entity_poly.pdbx_seq_one_letter_code
_entity_poly.pdbx_strand_id
1 'polypeptide(L)'
;MRRSTSKQLETRGPGRRRAVAALGATAALAVGLTLVGATGAQAWSGGPGGGNGHPAPAQLAPRTQFTMAPDGSSGRTQGGDGIPNIDVVKKTIATYYGDPGTGIANTTRSPYISEMTSIIARATQQLKPAYDKAIRRHEKPAIVFDADDTTLWTYDMEVGDMHFNYNPTEQDVWVQGEKFPAVPGMVAFVNKAKAIGYTVFGLTGRNDDQKSATLGNLANDGYTAFTANDFYTKWTGKGASQQPSYIRCATSSCTTVEFKALTRKHIEKDLGYTITLNVGDQWSDLQGGFADSILKLPNPTYYLPSPDLPGVSEPRLAPRTHFTMKADGSSGLTQGGEGIPNIDSVKSTIATYYGDPGTGIANKTSSPYISEMNRIVAQQARSVAATCAVEKRQHRNPAVVFDADDTTLWTYDMEVGDMHFNYNPTEQDVWVQGEKFPAVPGMVALEKAVRAAGCTVIGLTGRNDDQKAATLGNLANDGYVGFTSAIYYTKWTGVGASQQPSYIRCAAASCTTIEYKSQTRAHIESASGGRYDIVANFGDQFSDLIGGHADRTVKLPNPTYYLP
;
A
#
# COMPACT_ATOMS: atom_id res chain seq x y z
N MET A 1 24.48 9.76 80.40
CA MET A 1 25.36 9.46 79.25
C MET A 1 24.73 8.34 78.43
N ARG A 2 25.00 8.33 77.13
CA ARG A 2 24.21 7.75 76.05
C ARG A 2 23.90 6.24 76.16
N ARG A 3 22.64 5.92 75.81
CA ARG A 3 22.08 4.82 74.95
C ARG A 3 22.57 3.39 75.22
N SER A 4 21.78 2.33 75.04
CA SER A 4 20.35 2.04 74.84
C SER A 4 20.35 0.52 74.66
N THR A 5 19.62 -0.22 75.49
CA THR A 5 19.40 -1.67 75.35
C THR A 5 17.93 -1.94 75.54
N SER A 6 17.28 -2.50 74.51
CA SER A 6 16.03 -3.25 74.69
C SER A 6 15.85 -4.26 73.55
N LYS A 7 15.79 -5.53 73.95
CA LYS A 7 15.28 -6.68 73.19
C LYS A 7 13.74 -6.60 73.14
N GLN A 8 13.14 -7.04 72.02
CA GLN A 8 11.93 -7.92 71.90
C GLN A 8 11.89 -8.33 70.40
N LEU A 9 12.01 -9.59 69.99
CA LEU A 9 11.08 -10.74 70.01
C LEU A 9 9.72 -10.52 69.32
N GLU A 10 9.30 -11.58 68.60
CA GLU A 10 7.99 -11.84 67.95
C GLU A 10 7.72 -11.18 66.58
N THR A 11 6.92 -11.71 65.66
CA THR A 11 6.45 -13.05 65.22
C THR A 11 5.89 -12.83 63.79
N ARG A 12 5.73 -13.89 62.99
CA ARG A 12 5.13 -13.87 61.64
C ARG A 12 3.63 -13.54 61.67
N GLY A 13 3.16 -12.81 60.66
CA GLY A 13 1.76 -12.66 60.28
C GLY A 13 1.62 -12.26 58.79
N PRO A 14 0.49 -12.59 58.11
CA PRO A 14 0.50 -13.06 56.73
C PRO A 14 -0.02 -12.04 55.70
N GLY A 15 0.04 -12.45 54.43
CA GLY A 15 -0.10 -11.61 53.26
C GLY A 15 -1.44 -10.91 53.06
N ARG A 16 -1.38 -9.82 52.30
CA ARG A 16 -2.49 -9.24 51.57
C ARG A 16 -2.03 -8.90 50.16
N ARG A 17 -2.33 -9.80 49.22
CA ARG A 17 -2.40 -9.48 47.80
C ARG A 17 -3.62 -8.59 47.61
N ARG A 18 -3.42 -7.34 47.20
CA ARG A 18 -4.50 -6.51 46.64
C ARG A 18 -4.68 -6.91 45.19
N ALA A 19 -5.75 -7.64 44.91
CA ALA A 19 -6.27 -7.81 43.56
C ALA A 19 -6.86 -6.46 43.11
N VAL A 20 -6.29 -5.88 42.06
CA VAL A 20 -6.96 -4.85 41.28
C VAL A 20 -7.67 -5.59 40.15
N ALA A 21 -8.99 -5.67 40.23
CA ALA A 21 -9.83 -6.19 39.17
C ALA A 21 -9.95 -5.11 38.09
N ALA A 22 -9.22 -5.27 36.98
CA ALA A 22 -9.50 -4.58 35.73
C ALA A 22 -10.39 -5.50 34.89
N LEU A 23 -11.70 -5.22 34.89
CA LEU A 23 -12.63 -5.75 33.91
C LEU A 23 -12.44 -4.94 32.62
N GLY A 24 -11.50 -5.38 31.79
CA GLY A 24 -11.40 -4.99 30.39
C GLY A 24 -11.76 -6.18 29.54
N ALA A 25 -13.04 -6.33 29.18
CA ALA A 25 -13.45 -7.27 28.16
C ALA A 25 -13.29 -6.60 26.78
N THR A 26 -12.06 -6.53 26.29
CA THR A 26 -11.79 -6.29 24.88
C THR A 26 -12.01 -7.60 24.13
N ALA A 27 -13.23 -7.78 23.60
CA ALA A 27 -13.46 -8.79 22.58
C ALA A 27 -12.78 -8.30 21.29
N ALA A 28 -11.51 -8.66 21.12
CA ALA A 28 -10.84 -8.56 19.82
C ALA A 28 -11.51 -9.55 18.88
N LEU A 29 -12.46 -9.06 18.07
CA LEU A 29 -12.93 -9.77 16.89
C LEU A 29 -11.80 -9.76 15.86
N ALA A 30 -10.90 -10.72 15.99
CA ALA A 30 -10.00 -11.11 14.91
C ALA A 30 -10.87 -11.62 13.76
N VAL A 31 -11.14 -10.79 12.76
CA VAL A 31 -11.68 -11.23 11.49
C VAL A 31 -10.54 -11.96 10.78
N GLY A 32 -10.43 -13.26 11.05
CA GLY A 32 -9.56 -14.16 10.32
C GLY A 32 -9.99 -14.16 8.86
N LEU A 33 -9.17 -13.57 7.99
CA LEU A 33 -9.20 -13.82 6.56
C LEU A 33 -8.87 -15.29 6.32
N THR A 34 -9.90 -16.12 6.27
CA THR A 34 -9.78 -17.46 5.71
C THR A 34 -9.63 -17.31 4.21
N LEU A 35 -8.47 -17.73 3.69
CA LEU A 35 -8.21 -17.97 2.28
C LEU A 35 -9.15 -19.06 1.76
N VAL A 36 -10.39 -18.70 1.46
CA VAL A 36 -11.26 -19.47 0.58
C VAL A 36 -11.01 -18.92 -0.81
N GLY A 37 -10.49 -19.78 -1.70
CA GLY A 37 -10.23 -19.44 -3.09
C GLY A 37 -11.44 -18.73 -3.70
N ALA A 38 -11.18 -17.61 -4.38
CA ALA A 38 -12.19 -16.82 -5.07
C ALA A 38 -12.92 -17.71 -6.10
N THR A 39 -14.03 -18.31 -5.67
CA THR A 39 -15.07 -18.74 -6.60
C THR A 39 -15.74 -17.44 -7.04
N GLY A 40 -15.70 -17.16 -8.35
CA GLY A 40 -16.22 -15.92 -8.89
C GLY A 40 -17.62 -15.65 -8.34
N ALA A 41 -17.80 -14.47 -7.74
CA ALA A 41 -19.09 -14.03 -7.22
C ALA A 41 -20.12 -14.16 -8.34
N GLN A 42 -21.00 -15.16 -8.24
CA GLN A 42 -22.08 -15.32 -9.19
C GLN A 42 -23.06 -14.18 -8.95
N ALA A 43 -23.18 -13.30 -9.93
CA ALA A 43 -24.26 -12.33 -9.99
C ALA A 43 -25.59 -13.07 -9.81
N TRP A 44 -26.43 -12.59 -8.90
CA TRP A 44 -27.73 -13.19 -8.63
C TRP A 44 -28.60 -13.10 -9.89
N SER A 45 -28.77 -14.22 -10.60
CA SER A 45 -29.72 -14.31 -11.70
C SER A 45 -31.12 -14.48 -11.13
N GLY A 46 -31.84 -13.39 -10.91
CA GLY A 46 -33.24 -13.43 -10.48
C GLY A 46 -34.13 -14.13 -11.53
N GLY A 47 -35.04 -14.99 -11.06
CA GLY A 47 -36.08 -15.66 -11.85
C GLY A 47 -37.13 -14.71 -12.45
N PRO A 48 -38.13 -15.23 -13.20
CA PRO A 48 -38.81 -14.51 -14.27
C PRO A 48 -39.78 -13.45 -13.74
N GLY A 49 -39.32 -12.22 -13.64
CA GLY A 49 -40.14 -11.02 -13.51
C GLY A 49 -39.72 -10.04 -14.59
N GLY A 50 -40.65 -9.63 -15.45
CA GLY A 50 -40.39 -8.80 -16.62
C GLY A 50 -39.68 -7.48 -16.27
N GLY A 51 -38.36 -7.46 -16.47
CA GLY A 51 -37.51 -6.27 -16.37
C GLY A 51 -37.16 -5.78 -17.77
N ASN A 52 -37.18 -4.47 -17.96
CA ASN A 52 -36.72 -3.81 -19.18
C ASN A 52 -35.31 -4.32 -19.54
N GLY A 53 -35.11 -4.70 -20.79
CA GLY A 53 -33.85 -5.30 -21.24
C GLY A 53 -32.71 -4.29 -21.20
N HIS A 54 -31.99 -4.24 -20.09
CA HIS A 54 -30.73 -3.50 -20.02
C HIS A 54 -29.67 -4.20 -20.91
N PRO A 55 -28.88 -3.45 -21.68
CA PRO A 55 -27.79 -4.03 -22.47
C PRO A 55 -26.76 -4.72 -21.57
N ALA A 56 -26.13 -5.79 -22.08
CA ALA A 56 -25.04 -6.45 -21.36
C ALA A 56 -23.95 -5.43 -21.00
N PRO A 57 -23.49 -5.38 -19.73
CA PRO A 57 -22.52 -4.38 -19.32
C PRO A 57 -21.23 -4.55 -20.14
N ALA A 58 -20.69 -3.43 -20.65
CA ALA A 58 -19.28 -3.37 -21.02
C ALA A 58 -18.46 -3.99 -19.87
N GLN A 59 -17.43 -4.77 -20.17
CA GLN A 59 -16.71 -5.55 -19.15
C GLN A 59 -16.24 -4.65 -17.99
N LEU A 60 -17.00 -4.65 -16.89
CA LEU A 60 -16.72 -3.92 -15.65
C LEU A 60 -15.62 -4.68 -14.91
N ALA A 61 -14.39 -4.56 -15.41
CA ALA A 61 -13.23 -5.20 -14.83
C ALA A 61 -12.13 -4.16 -14.56
N PRO A 62 -11.42 -4.27 -13.43
CA PRO A 62 -10.23 -3.49 -13.17
C PRO A 62 -9.19 -3.65 -14.29
N ARG A 63 -8.47 -2.57 -14.59
CA ARG A 63 -7.28 -2.64 -15.44
C ARG A 63 -6.25 -3.55 -14.77
N THR A 64 -5.55 -4.35 -15.58
CA THR A 64 -4.53 -5.29 -15.07
C THR A 64 -3.13 -5.03 -15.62
N GLN A 65 -2.95 -4.06 -16.51
CA GLN A 65 -1.67 -3.70 -17.11
C GLN A 65 -1.36 -2.24 -16.80
N PHE A 66 -0.18 -1.96 -16.26
CA PHE A 66 0.19 -0.64 -15.79
C PHE A 66 1.55 -0.22 -16.34
N THR A 67 1.68 1.04 -16.72
CA THR A 67 2.96 1.68 -17.03
C THR A 67 3.19 2.80 -16.01
N MET A 68 4.24 2.67 -15.21
CA MET A 68 4.53 3.57 -14.10
C MET A 68 6.03 3.78 -13.95
N ALA A 69 6.44 5.04 -13.93
CA ALA A 69 7.79 5.45 -13.59
C ALA A 69 8.02 5.36 -12.07
N PRO A 70 9.24 5.04 -11.62
CA PRO A 70 9.52 4.85 -10.20
C PRO A 70 9.51 6.15 -9.38
N ASP A 71 9.54 7.31 -10.03
CA ASP A 71 9.62 8.65 -9.43
C ASP A 71 8.24 9.32 -9.23
N GLY A 72 7.15 8.60 -9.48
CA GLY A 72 5.78 9.13 -9.37
C GLY A 72 5.31 9.99 -10.54
N SER A 73 6.19 10.35 -11.49
CA SER A 73 5.87 11.28 -12.58
C SER A 73 4.74 10.79 -13.51
N SER A 74 4.47 9.48 -13.50
CA SER A 74 3.36 8.88 -14.26
C SER A 74 2.00 9.43 -13.85
N GLY A 75 1.82 9.90 -12.61
CA GLY A 75 0.56 10.50 -12.15
C GLY A 75 0.17 11.77 -12.92
N ARG A 76 1.11 12.40 -13.65
CA ARG A 76 0.84 13.56 -14.51
C ARG A 76 0.13 13.20 -15.81
N THR A 77 0.23 11.95 -16.25
CA THR A 77 -0.17 11.51 -17.60
C THR A 77 -1.11 10.32 -17.61
N GLN A 78 -1.00 9.42 -16.63
CA GLN A 78 -1.94 8.32 -16.45
C GLN A 78 -3.22 8.85 -15.81
N GLY A 79 -4.38 8.46 -16.36
CA GLY A 79 -5.64 8.60 -15.62
C GLY A 79 -5.68 7.65 -14.42
N GLY A 80 -6.61 7.86 -13.49
CA GLY A 80 -6.62 7.11 -12.22
C GLY A 80 -6.71 5.60 -12.38
N ASP A 81 -7.49 5.09 -13.36
CA ASP A 81 -7.54 3.65 -13.67
C ASP A 81 -6.22 3.11 -14.23
N GLY A 82 -5.31 3.98 -14.69
CA GLY A 82 -3.96 3.67 -15.14
C GLY A 82 -2.90 3.63 -14.04
N ILE A 83 -3.29 3.91 -12.79
CA ILE A 83 -2.43 3.84 -11.62
C ILE A 83 -2.76 2.54 -10.87
N PRO A 84 -1.76 1.70 -10.49
CA PRO A 84 -2.00 0.55 -9.65
C PRO A 84 -2.72 0.95 -8.36
N ASN A 85 -3.82 0.27 -8.03
CA ASN A 85 -4.51 0.52 -6.79
C ASN A 85 -3.66 0.04 -5.60
N ILE A 86 -3.51 0.89 -4.58
CA ILE A 86 -2.57 0.65 -3.48
C ILE A 86 -2.89 -0.62 -2.68
N ASP A 87 -4.16 -0.93 -2.41
CA ASP A 87 -4.55 -2.12 -1.64
C ASP A 87 -4.28 -3.41 -2.43
N VAL A 88 -4.49 -3.36 -3.74
CA VAL A 88 -4.16 -4.47 -4.65
C VAL A 88 -2.65 -4.70 -4.66
N VAL A 89 -1.84 -3.63 -4.63
CA VAL A 89 -0.36 -3.74 -4.54
C VAL A 89 0.03 -4.36 -3.21
N LYS A 90 -0.49 -3.87 -2.07
CA LYS A 90 -0.26 -4.45 -0.73
C LYS A 90 -0.59 -5.94 -0.69
N LYS A 91 -1.76 -6.34 -1.23
CA LYS A 91 -2.18 -7.74 -1.30
C LYS A 91 -1.30 -8.59 -2.22
N THR A 92 -0.84 -8.03 -3.33
CA THR A 92 0.09 -8.69 -4.26
C THR A 92 1.44 -8.95 -3.59
N ILE A 93 1.95 -7.96 -2.85
CA ILE A 93 3.17 -8.07 -2.03
C ILE A 93 3.00 -9.16 -0.96
N ALA A 94 1.92 -9.11 -0.16
CA ALA A 94 1.65 -10.11 0.87
C ALA A 94 1.62 -11.53 0.28
N THR A 95 0.96 -11.71 -0.86
CA THR A 95 0.91 -12.99 -1.58
C THR A 95 2.30 -13.47 -2.01
N TYR A 96 3.16 -12.57 -2.50
CA TYR A 96 4.53 -12.88 -2.91
C TYR A 96 5.42 -13.32 -1.74
N TYR A 97 5.25 -12.71 -0.57
CA TYR A 97 5.96 -13.09 0.65
C TYR A 97 5.31 -14.24 1.43
N GLY A 98 4.12 -14.69 1.01
CA GLY A 98 3.36 -15.73 1.71
C GLY A 98 2.73 -15.27 3.02
N ASP A 99 2.56 -13.96 3.19
CA ASP A 99 1.91 -13.32 4.32
C ASP A 99 0.37 -13.44 4.18
N PRO A 100 -0.34 -14.04 5.14
CA PRO A 100 -1.80 -14.17 5.10
C PRO A 100 -2.55 -12.85 5.40
N GLY A 101 -1.85 -11.72 5.50
CA GLY A 101 -2.39 -10.42 5.88
C GLY A 101 -2.13 -10.06 7.34
N THR A 102 -1.17 -10.70 7.98
CA THR A 102 -0.73 -10.41 9.36
C THR A 102 0.46 -9.44 9.41
N GLY A 103 1.06 -9.12 8.26
CA GLY A 103 2.28 -8.33 8.18
C GLY A 103 3.54 -9.13 8.54
N ILE A 104 3.46 -10.46 8.48
CA ILE A 104 4.56 -11.37 8.81
C ILE A 104 4.78 -12.31 7.63
N ALA A 105 6.00 -12.37 7.11
CA ALA A 105 6.31 -13.18 5.94
C ALA A 105 6.38 -14.68 6.26
N ASN A 106 6.09 -15.52 5.27
CA ASN A 106 6.39 -16.95 5.37
C ASN A 106 7.88 -17.18 5.10
N THR A 107 8.63 -17.50 6.14
CA THR A 107 10.09 -17.68 6.10
C THR A 107 10.55 -19.01 5.49
N THR A 108 9.62 -19.91 5.16
CA THR A 108 9.95 -21.26 4.66
C THR A 108 9.38 -21.58 3.29
N ARG A 109 8.21 -21.04 2.94
CA ARG A 109 7.52 -21.32 1.69
C ARG A 109 6.72 -20.13 1.19
N SER A 110 7.25 -19.46 0.19
CA SER A 110 6.56 -18.43 -0.59
C SER A 110 7.20 -18.28 -1.98
N PRO A 111 6.55 -17.56 -2.91
CA PRO A 111 7.20 -17.10 -4.14
C PRO A 111 8.54 -16.39 -3.89
N TYR A 112 8.63 -15.50 -2.89
CA TYR A 112 9.89 -14.85 -2.47
C TYR A 112 10.98 -15.85 -2.09
N ILE A 113 10.67 -16.83 -1.21
CA ILE A 113 11.64 -17.87 -0.81
C ILE A 113 12.15 -18.64 -2.05
N SER A 114 11.24 -18.97 -2.97
CA SER A 114 11.57 -19.73 -4.18
C SER A 114 12.46 -18.91 -5.13
N GLU A 115 12.15 -17.63 -5.32
CA GLU A 115 12.94 -16.70 -6.13
C GLU A 115 14.34 -16.49 -5.52
N MET A 116 14.41 -16.18 -4.22
CA MET A 116 15.67 -15.99 -3.50
C MET A 116 16.54 -17.25 -3.52
N THR A 117 15.98 -18.43 -3.30
CA THR A 117 16.69 -19.71 -3.41
C THR A 117 17.34 -19.86 -4.79
N SER A 118 16.61 -19.52 -5.85
CA SER A 118 17.07 -19.59 -7.24
C SER A 118 18.20 -18.58 -7.52
N ILE A 119 18.05 -17.34 -7.06
CA ILE A 119 19.02 -16.26 -7.21
C ILE A 119 20.33 -16.62 -6.50
N ILE A 120 20.25 -16.98 -5.21
CA ILE A 120 21.42 -17.31 -4.39
C ILE A 120 22.12 -18.57 -4.88
N ALA A 121 21.39 -19.60 -5.33
CA ALA A 121 22.01 -20.79 -5.91
C ALA A 121 22.85 -20.45 -7.16
N ARG A 122 22.33 -19.63 -8.07
CA ARG A 122 23.08 -19.17 -9.26
C ARG A 122 24.29 -18.33 -8.87
N ALA A 123 24.14 -17.38 -7.95
CA ALA A 123 25.24 -16.55 -7.49
C ALA A 123 26.34 -17.38 -6.81
N THR A 124 25.96 -18.36 -5.98
CA THR A 124 26.88 -19.26 -5.28
C THR A 124 27.78 -20.03 -6.24
N GLN A 125 27.23 -20.50 -7.36
CA GLN A 125 27.99 -21.24 -8.38
C GLN A 125 29.06 -20.37 -9.05
N GLN A 126 28.88 -19.04 -9.07
CA GLN A 126 29.83 -18.10 -9.69
C GLN A 126 30.95 -17.65 -8.76
N LEU A 127 30.82 -17.84 -7.44
CA LEU A 127 31.82 -17.37 -6.47
C LEU A 127 33.22 -17.91 -6.74
N LYS A 128 33.40 -19.23 -6.85
CA LYS A 128 34.74 -19.80 -7.04
C LYS A 128 35.34 -19.46 -8.41
N PRO A 129 34.61 -19.58 -9.53
CA PRO A 129 35.12 -19.15 -10.84
C PRO A 129 35.54 -17.67 -10.89
N ALA A 130 34.74 -16.77 -10.30
CA ALA A 130 35.05 -15.34 -10.26
C ALA A 130 36.30 -15.06 -9.39
N TYR A 131 36.39 -15.71 -8.22
CA TYR A 131 37.56 -15.62 -7.34
C TYR A 131 38.83 -16.06 -8.06
N ASP A 132 38.83 -17.26 -8.65
CA ASP A 132 40.01 -17.81 -9.33
C ASP A 132 40.44 -16.93 -10.51
N LYS A 133 39.49 -16.29 -11.19
CA LYS A 133 39.77 -15.32 -12.27
C LYS A 133 40.49 -14.09 -11.73
N ALA A 134 40.02 -13.50 -10.62
CA ALA A 134 40.66 -12.35 -9.99
C ALA A 134 42.08 -12.70 -9.50
N ILE A 135 42.25 -13.86 -8.85
CA ILE A 135 43.58 -14.31 -8.40
C ILE A 135 44.55 -14.51 -9.58
N ARG A 136 44.10 -15.09 -10.71
CA ARG A 136 44.94 -15.20 -11.92
C ARG A 136 45.34 -13.85 -12.51
N ARG A 137 44.59 -12.78 -12.23
CA ARG A 137 44.91 -11.40 -12.63
C ARG A 137 45.74 -10.66 -11.58
N HIS A 138 46.17 -11.34 -10.52
CA HIS A 138 46.88 -10.76 -9.37
C HIS A 138 46.06 -9.68 -8.64
N GLU A 139 44.73 -9.83 -8.62
CA GLU A 139 43.80 -8.93 -7.96
C GLU A 139 43.50 -9.38 -6.52
N LYS A 140 42.97 -8.46 -5.69
CA LYS A 140 42.54 -8.74 -4.31
C LYS A 140 41.00 -8.81 -4.25
N PRO A 141 40.41 -10.00 -4.47
CA PRO A 141 38.97 -10.12 -4.69
C PRO A 141 38.14 -9.79 -3.44
N ALA A 142 37.12 -8.96 -3.62
CA ALA A 142 36.15 -8.59 -2.61
C ALA A 142 34.70 -8.71 -3.11
N ILE A 143 33.77 -8.77 -2.16
CA ILE A 143 32.32 -8.65 -2.40
C ILE A 143 31.75 -7.59 -1.45
N VAL A 144 30.89 -6.72 -1.98
CA VAL A 144 30.16 -5.72 -1.20
C VAL A 144 28.71 -6.17 -1.06
N PHE A 145 28.18 -6.10 0.16
CA PHE A 145 26.80 -6.40 0.47
C PHE A 145 26.12 -5.19 1.12
N ASP A 146 24.91 -4.87 0.66
CA ASP A 146 24.00 -4.07 1.45
C ASP A 146 23.47 -4.83 2.70
N ALA A 147 22.85 -4.12 3.64
CA ALA A 147 22.25 -4.68 4.84
C ALA A 147 20.76 -4.99 4.69
N ASP A 148 19.92 -3.96 4.55
CA ASP A 148 18.46 -4.07 4.64
C ASP A 148 17.89 -4.76 3.40
N ASP A 149 17.05 -5.78 3.59
CA ASP A 149 16.53 -6.70 2.56
C ASP A 149 17.58 -7.38 1.65
N THR A 150 18.86 -7.23 2.00
CA THR A 150 19.98 -7.91 1.35
C THR A 150 20.60 -8.98 2.25
N THR A 151 20.96 -8.63 3.49
CA THR A 151 21.46 -9.59 4.49
C THR A 151 20.53 -9.72 5.69
N LEU A 152 19.87 -8.63 6.11
CA LEU A 152 18.87 -8.57 7.17
C LEU A 152 17.50 -8.28 6.55
N TRP A 153 16.52 -9.15 6.76
CA TRP A 153 15.21 -9.08 6.12
C TRP A 153 14.26 -8.20 6.94
N THR A 154 13.75 -7.12 6.32
CA THR A 154 13.01 -6.07 7.04
C THR A 154 11.50 -6.15 6.86
N TYR A 155 10.97 -7.11 6.07
CA TYR A 155 9.54 -7.24 5.75
C TYR A 155 8.61 -7.13 6.97
N ASP A 156 8.90 -7.85 8.05
CA ASP A 156 8.03 -7.88 9.24
C ASP A 156 7.94 -6.50 9.93
N MET A 157 9.02 -5.71 9.87
CA MET A 157 9.03 -4.31 10.32
C MET A 157 8.24 -3.43 9.33
N GLU A 158 8.59 -3.51 8.04
CA GLU A 158 8.01 -2.67 7.00
C GLU A 158 6.49 -2.85 6.89
N VAL A 159 5.99 -4.08 6.98
CA VAL A 159 4.58 -4.41 6.78
C VAL A 159 3.82 -4.58 8.10
N GLY A 160 4.40 -5.32 9.04
CA GLY A 160 3.75 -5.65 10.31
C GLY A 160 3.67 -4.47 11.28
N ASP A 161 4.72 -3.65 11.33
CA ASP A 161 4.82 -2.56 12.32
C ASP A 161 4.58 -1.18 11.69
N MET A 162 5.17 -0.93 10.51
CA MET A 162 5.07 0.36 9.81
C MET A 162 3.92 0.42 8.80
N HIS A 163 3.34 -0.72 8.41
CA HIS A 163 2.27 -0.80 7.41
C HIS A 163 2.60 -0.09 6.08
N PHE A 164 3.84 -0.26 5.61
CA PHE A 164 4.47 0.40 4.47
C PHE A 164 4.73 1.91 4.66
N ASN A 165 4.62 2.46 5.87
CA ASN A 165 4.83 3.89 6.13
C ASN A 165 6.08 4.08 6.97
N TYR A 166 7.20 4.29 6.28
CA TYR A 166 8.51 4.42 6.90
C TYR A 166 8.50 5.40 8.07
N ASN A 167 8.89 4.90 9.24
CA ASN A 167 9.05 5.67 10.46
C ASN A 167 10.48 5.48 11.00
N PRO A 168 11.34 6.51 10.97
CA PRO A 168 12.73 6.36 11.40
C PRO A 168 12.87 6.05 12.89
N THR A 169 11.91 6.45 13.73
CA THR A 169 11.94 6.12 15.17
C THR A 169 11.63 4.65 15.40
N GLU A 170 10.62 4.11 14.71
CA GLU A 170 10.30 2.68 14.82
C GLU A 170 11.38 1.81 14.17
N GLN A 171 11.98 2.29 13.06
CA GLN A 171 13.11 1.61 12.44
C GLN A 171 14.28 1.47 13.42
N ASP A 172 14.60 2.54 14.15
CA ASP A 172 15.66 2.51 15.15
C ASP A 172 15.34 1.52 16.30
N VAL A 173 14.08 1.40 16.72
CA VAL A 173 13.67 0.39 17.72
C VAL A 173 13.98 -1.04 17.25
N TRP A 174 13.77 -1.35 15.97
CA TRP A 174 14.11 -2.65 15.40
C TRP A 174 15.61 -2.86 15.24
N VAL A 175 16.32 -1.85 14.75
CA VAL A 175 17.77 -1.90 14.54
C VAL A 175 18.51 -2.06 15.86
N GLN A 176 18.25 -1.21 16.84
CA GLN A 176 18.89 -1.27 18.16
C GLN A 176 18.46 -2.52 18.95
N GLY A 177 17.28 -3.05 18.66
CA GLY A 177 16.79 -4.30 19.22
C GLY A 177 17.34 -5.57 18.55
N GLU A 178 18.15 -5.43 17.48
CA GLU A 178 18.71 -6.56 16.71
C GLU A 178 17.64 -7.57 16.26
N LYS A 179 16.48 -7.07 15.80
CA LYS A 179 15.27 -7.86 15.59
C LYS A 179 15.13 -8.50 14.19
N PHE A 180 16.01 -8.18 13.26
CA PHE A 180 15.83 -8.60 11.87
C PHE A 180 16.31 -10.05 11.67
N PRO A 181 15.49 -10.94 11.11
CA PRO A 181 15.99 -12.24 10.67
C PRO A 181 16.88 -12.08 9.43
N ALA A 182 17.73 -13.08 9.16
CA ALA A 182 18.50 -13.08 7.92
C ALA A 182 17.63 -13.27 6.67
N VAL A 183 18.04 -12.62 5.58
CA VAL A 183 17.52 -12.90 4.24
C VAL A 183 17.76 -14.38 3.87
N PRO A 184 16.76 -15.10 3.36
CA PRO A 184 16.85 -16.53 3.07
C PRO A 184 18.07 -16.93 2.21
N GLY A 185 18.89 -17.83 2.75
CA GLY A 185 20.09 -18.36 2.08
C GLY A 185 21.32 -17.45 2.12
N MET A 186 21.19 -16.19 2.57
CA MET A 186 22.27 -15.20 2.49
C MET A 186 23.41 -15.49 3.48
N VAL A 187 23.11 -15.98 4.69
CA VAL A 187 24.14 -16.41 5.67
C VAL A 187 25.10 -17.43 5.06
N ALA A 188 24.56 -18.46 4.41
CA ALA A 188 25.36 -19.50 3.77
C ALA A 188 26.18 -18.94 2.59
N PHE A 189 25.59 -18.06 1.79
CA PHE A 189 26.27 -17.41 0.66
C PHE A 189 27.47 -16.56 1.10
N VAL A 190 27.27 -15.66 2.08
CA VAL A 190 28.32 -14.78 2.61
C VAL A 190 29.44 -15.59 3.28
N ASN A 191 29.08 -16.56 4.14
CA ASN A 191 30.08 -17.41 4.79
C ASN A 191 30.85 -18.28 3.77
N LYS A 192 30.20 -18.73 2.68
CA LYS A 192 30.88 -19.44 1.60
C LYS A 192 31.85 -18.55 0.85
N ALA A 193 31.49 -17.30 0.56
CA ALA A 193 32.39 -16.33 -0.06
C ALA A 193 33.64 -16.10 0.81
N LYS A 194 33.44 -15.87 2.12
CA LYS A 194 34.54 -15.77 3.08
C LYS A 194 35.43 -17.01 3.07
N ALA A 195 34.84 -18.22 3.10
CA ALA A 195 35.58 -19.48 3.10
C ALA A 195 36.37 -19.74 1.80
N ILE A 196 35.95 -19.16 0.67
CA ILE A 196 36.71 -19.20 -0.59
C ILE A 196 37.94 -18.29 -0.53
N GLY A 197 37.89 -17.22 0.26
CA GLY A 197 38.99 -16.26 0.44
C GLY A 197 38.65 -14.82 0.08
N TYR A 198 37.39 -14.52 -0.24
CA TYR A 198 36.97 -13.14 -0.48
C TYR A 198 37.11 -12.28 0.78
N THR A 199 37.53 -11.03 0.60
CA THR A 199 37.23 -10.00 1.60
C THR A 199 35.78 -9.54 1.43
N VAL A 200 35.03 -9.50 2.52
CA VAL A 200 33.61 -9.15 2.50
C VAL A 200 33.43 -7.80 3.17
N PHE A 201 32.78 -6.88 2.45
CA PHE A 201 32.41 -5.57 2.95
C PHE A 201 30.90 -5.46 3.13
N GLY A 202 30.47 -4.82 4.21
CA GLY A 202 29.10 -4.32 4.35
C GLY A 202 29.03 -2.84 3.98
N LEU A 203 27.97 -2.42 3.31
CA LEU A 203 27.74 -1.02 2.91
C LEU A 203 26.26 -0.68 2.94
N THR A 204 25.82 -0.05 4.02
CA THR A 204 24.40 0.23 4.29
C THR A 204 24.10 1.72 4.44
N GLY A 205 22.88 2.10 4.06
CA GLY A 205 22.34 3.44 4.29
C GLY A 205 22.00 3.72 5.77
N ARG A 206 22.01 2.71 6.65
CA ARG A 206 21.85 2.88 8.10
C ARG A 206 22.85 3.89 8.65
N ASN A 207 22.42 4.63 9.67
CA ASN A 207 23.25 5.64 10.31
C ASN A 207 24.38 5.00 11.13
N ASP A 208 25.46 5.73 11.35
CA ASP A 208 26.65 5.24 12.05
C ASP A 208 26.39 4.86 13.52
N ASP A 209 25.42 5.52 14.18
CA ASP A 209 24.95 5.15 15.52
C ASP A 209 24.17 3.82 15.55
N GLN A 210 23.80 3.27 14.40
CA GLN A 210 23.19 1.95 14.23
C GLN A 210 24.19 0.85 13.91
N LYS A 211 25.47 1.19 13.69
CA LYS A 211 26.50 0.24 13.21
C LYS A 211 26.71 -0.94 14.17
N SER A 212 26.81 -0.65 15.47
CA SER A 212 27.09 -1.69 16.46
C SER A 212 25.96 -2.72 16.54
N ALA A 213 24.71 -2.26 16.63
CA ALA A 213 23.55 -3.14 16.69
C ALA A 213 23.36 -3.93 15.37
N THR A 214 23.61 -3.29 14.23
CA THR A 214 23.58 -3.98 12.92
C THR A 214 24.58 -5.13 12.87
N LEU A 215 25.82 -4.93 13.35
CA LEU A 215 26.83 -5.98 13.43
C LEU A 215 26.45 -7.07 14.45
N GLY A 216 25.84 -6.71 15.58
CA GLY A 216 25.31 -7.66 16.56
C GLY A 216 24.23 -8.56 15.96
N ASN A 217 23.25 -7.96 15.27
CA ASN A 217 22.20 -8.70 14.57
C ASN A 217 22.78 -9.67 13.53
N LEU A 218 23.71 -9.21 12.67
CA LEU A 218 24.37 -10.07 11.69
C LEU A 218 25.12 -11.23 12.36
N ALA A 219 25.80 -10.97 13.48
CA ALA A 219 26.48 -12.02 14.23
C ALA A 219 25.49 -13.04 14.82
N ASN A 220 24.36 -12.59 15.37
CA ASN A 220 23.30 -13.45 15.93
C ASN A 220 22.68 -14.36 14.87
N ASP A 221 22.54 -13.88 13.64
CA ASP A 221 22.06 -14.66 12.50
C ASP A 221 23.12 -15.64 11.93
N GLY A 222 24.36 -15.57 12.41
CA GLY A 222 25.45 -16.47 12.03
C GLY A 222 26.33 -15.97 10.88
N TYR A 223 26.27 -14.68 10.53
CA TYR A 223 27.26 -14.08 9.64
C TYR A 223 28.62 -13.97 10.36
N THR A 224 29.66 -14.53 9.75
CA THR A 224 31.01 -14.49 10.34
C THR A 224 31.95 -13.53 9.62
N ALA A 225 31.53 -12.98 8.47
CA ALA A 225 32.41 -12.24 7.56
C ALA A 225 32.53 -10.75 7.86
N PHE A 226 31.52 -10.15 8.50
CA PHE A 226 31.47 -8.71 8.74
C PHE A 226 32.25 -8.33 10.01
N THR A 227 33.06 -7.28 9.90
CA THR A 227 33.78 -6.67 11.03
C THR A 227 33.53 -5.16 11.04
N ALA A 228 33.76 -4.50 12.18
CA ALA A 228 33.60 -3.06 12.28
C ALA A 228 34.50 -2.26 11.31
N ASN A 229 35.64 -2.81 10.89
CA ASN A 229 36.56 -2.15 9.96
C ASN A 229 36.10 -2.25 8.50
N ASP A 230 35.36 -3.31 8.17
CA ASP A 230 34.92 -3.62 6.80
C ASP A 230 33.40 -3.39 6.61
N PHE A 231 32.75 -2.68 7.54
CA PHE A 231 31.32 -2.38 7.49
C PHE A 231 31.08 -0.88 7.50
N TYR A 232 30.54 -0.34 6.41
CA TYR A 232 30.35 1.08 6.19
C TYR A 232 28.89 1.49 6.38
N THR A 233 28.68 2.52 7.20
CA THR A 233 27.40 3.16 7.53
C THR A 233 27.42 4.62 7.10
N LYS A 234 26.25 5.22 6.92
CA LYS A 234 26.14 6.64 6.60
C LYS A 234 26.42 7.48 7.85
N TRP A 235 27.23 8.52 7.72
CA TRP A 235 27.55 9.41 8.84
C TRP A 235 26.34 10.25 9.23
N THR A 236 26.21 10.59 10.51
CA THR A 236 25.10 11.43 11.01
C THR A 236 25.40 12.92 10.95
N GLY A 237 26.67 13.29 10.77
CA GLY A 237 27.16 14.67 10.87
C GLY A 237 27.26 15.18 12.31
N LYS A 238 27.00 14.32 13.31
CA LYS A 238 26.98 14.68 14.73
C LYS A 238 28.16 14.06 15.48
N GLY A 239 28.76 14.83 16.38
CA GLY A 239 29.88 14.36 17.21
C GLY A 239 31.04 13.82 16.37
N ALA A 240 31.49 12.61 16.66
CA ALA A 240 32.56 11.94 15.91
C ALA A 240 32.10 11.34 14.56
N SER A 241 30.79 11.23 14.32
CA SER A 241 30.23 10.69 13.08
C SER A 241 30.19 11.76 12.00
N GLN A 242 31.35 12.01 11.38
CA GLN A 242 31.53 13.02 10.34
C GLN A 242 31.70 12.38 8.97
N GLN A 243 31.46 13.18 7.92
CA GLN A 243 31.66 12.74 6.55
C GLN A 243 33.09 12.22 6.36
N PRO A 244 33.28 10.99 5.86
CA PRO A 244 34.62 10.47 5.60
C PRO A 244 35.34 11.27 4.53
N SER A 245 36.67 11.42 4.65
CA SER A 245 37.49 12.21 3.73
C SER A 245 37.52 11.69 2.29
N TYR A 246 37.24 10.40 2.08
CA TYR A 246 37.13 9.78 0.76
C TYR A 246 35.78 10.08 0.06
N ILE A 247 34.82 10.69 0.76
CA ILE A 247 33.52 11.09 0.20
C ILE A 247 33.51 12.58 -0.08
N ARG A 248 33.13 12.94 -1.31
CA ARG A 248 32.82 14.30 -1.73
C ARG A 248 31.50 14.30 -2.48
N CYS A 249 30.44 14.77 -1.80
CA CYS A 249 29.12 14.93 -2.40
C CYS A 249 29.13 16.02 -3.48
N ALA A 250 28.27 15.91 -4.49
CA ALA A 250 28.09 16.94 -5.51
C ALA A 250 27.43 18.20 -4.95
N THR A 251 26.63 18.06 -3.89
CA THR A 251 25.99 19.17 -3.16
C THR A 251 26.42 19.18 -1.69
N SER A 252 25.72 19.95 -0.83
CA SER A 252 25.98 19.97 0.62
C SER A 252 25.62 18.66 1.32
N SER A 253 24.87 17.77 0.69
CA SER A 253 24.58 16.42 1.17
C SER A 253 24.73 15.38 0.06
N CYS A 254 25.01 14.14 0.46
CA CYS A 254 25.09 13.01 -0.46
C CYS A 254 23.73 12.31 -0.56
N THR A 255 23.32 12.03 -1.79
CA THR A 255 22.35 10.99 -2.11
C THR A 255 22.85 9.62 -1.64
N THR A 256 21.95 8.64 -1.53
CA THR A 256 22.33 7.25 -1.20
C THR A 256 23.28 6.67 -2.24
N VAL A 257 23.04 6.96 -3.54
CA VAL A 257 23.91 6.55 -4.65
C VAL A 257 25.31 7.11 -4.48
N GLU A 258 25.46 8.42 -4.23
CA GLU A 258 26.77 9.04 -4.04
C GLU A 258 27.53 8.44 -2.87
N PHE A 259 26.88 8.27 -1.72
CA PHE A 259 27.50 7.65 -0.56
C PHE A 259 28.00 6.25 -0.88
N LYS A 260 27.15 5.38 -1.46
CA LYS A 260 27.50 3.99 -1.72
C LYS A 260 28.56 3.87 -2.83
N ALA A 261 28.41 4.60 -3.93
CA ALA A 261 29.36 4.57 -5.04
C ALA A 261 30.74 5.11 -4.66
N LEU A 262 30.82 6.22 -3.91
CA LEU A 262 32.11 6.76 -3.46
C LEU A 262 32.78 5.87 -2.42
N THR A 263 32.00 5.14 -1.61
CA THR A 263 32.56 4.13 -0.69
C THR A 263 33.11 2.92 -1.44
N ARG A 264 32.43 2.43 -2.48
CA ARG A 264 32.98 1.38 -3.35
C ARG A 264 34.23 1.86 -4.10
N LYS A 265 34.25 3.11 -4.56
CA LYS A 265 35.45 3.74 -5.12
C LYS A 265 36.61 3.73 -4.14
N HIS A 266 36.37 4.08 -2.87
CA HIS A 266 37.37 4.01 -1.81
C HIS A 266 37.93 2.60 -1.64
N ILE A 267 37.05 1.59 -1.59
CA ILE A 267 37.44 0.17 -1.51
C ILE A 267 38.33 -0.25 -2.69
N GLU A 268 38.01 0.17 -3.92
CA GLU A 268 38.84 -0.17 -5.08
C GLU A 268 40.15 0.64 -5.17
N LYS A 269 40.07 1.96 -5.01
CA LYS A 269 41.16 2.88 -5.36
C LYS A 269 42.12 3.13 -4.22
N ASP A 270 41.61 3.20 -3.00
CA ASP A 270 42.42 3.57 -1.83
C ASP A 270 42.85 2.31 -1.06
N LEU A 271 41.97 1.31 -0.97
CA LEU A 271 42.27 0.04 -0.26
C LEU A 271 42.81 -1.07 -1.19
N GLY A 272 42.73 -0.89 -2.50
CA GLY A 272 43.32 -1.78 -3.51
C GLY A 272 42.58 -3.10 -3.70
N TYR A 273 41.30 -3.18 -3.34
CA TYR A 273 40.47 -4.36 -3.61
C TYR A 273 39.89 -4.34 -5.04
N THR A 274 39.52 -5.50 -5.54
CA THR A 274 38.71 -5.65 -6.74
C THR A 274 37.34 -6.15 -6.32
N ILE A 275 36.32 -5.31 -6.41
CA ILE A 275 34.96 -5.70 -6.07
C ILE A 275 34.42 -6.56 -7.21
N THR A 276 34.49 -7.88 -7.04
CA THR A 276 34.06 -8.83 -8.08
C THR A 276 32.53 -8.93 -8.18
N LEU A 277 31.83 -8.61 -7.09
CA LEU A 277 30.39 -8.65 -6.99
C LEU A 277 29.90 -7.59 -5.99
N ASN A 278 28.87 -6.85 -6.36
CA ASN A 278 28.14 -5.93 -5.49
C ASN A 278 26.68 -6.39 -5.39
N VAL A 279 26.16 -6.58 -4.18
CA VAL A 279 24.85 -7.19 -3.93
C VAL A 279 23.97 -6.20 -3.16
N GLY A 280 22.74 -6.00 -3.64
CA GLY A 280 21.79 -5.08 -3.03
C GLY A 280 20.36 -5.30 -3.53
N ASP A 281 19.39 -4.89 -2.73
CA ASP A 281 17.96 -4.95 -3.04
C ASP A 281 17.45 -3.65 -3.69
N GLN A 282 18.25 -2.58 -3.72
CA GLN A 282 17.90 -1.32 -4.38
C GLN A 282 18.87 -1.01 -5.52
N TRP A 283 18.38 -0.26 -6.52
CA TRP A 283 19.27 0.24 -7.58
C TRP A 283 20.32 1.21 -7.03
N SER A 284 20.00 1.93 -5.95
CA SER A 284 20.95 2.80 -5.26
C SER A 284 22.17 2.09 -4.69
N ASP A 285 22.08 0.78 -4.49
CA ASP A 285 23.21 -0.04 -4.00
C ASP A 285 24.17 -0.36 -5.13
N LEU A 286 23.67 -0.40 -6.36
CA LEU A 286 24.32 -0.98 -7.53
C LEU A 286 24.81 0.07 -8.53
N GLN A 287 24.17 1.24 -8.57
CA GLN A 287 24.53 2.36 -9.44
C GLN A 287 25.83 3.06 -9.02
N GLY A 288 26.51 3.68 -9.98
CA GLY A 288 27.73 4.46 -9.79
C GLY A 288 29.02 3.65 -9.94
N GLY A 289 28.95 2.40 -10.40
CA GLY A 289 30.09 1.56 -10.74
C GLY A 289 30.91 1.02 -9.56
N PHE A 290 32.21 0.79 -9.82
CA PHE A 290 33.21 0.22 -8.89
C PHE A 290 32.90 -1.21 -8.44
N ALA A 291 32.44 -2.04 -9.40
CA ALA A 291 32.31 -3.47 -9.26
C ALA A 291 32.32 -4.14 -10.65
N ASP A 292 32.91 -5.33 -10.76
CA ASP A 292 32.92 -6.12 -12.01
C ASP A 292 31.53 -6.66 -12.37
N SER A 293 30.67 -6.89 -11.37
CA SER A 293 29.34 -7.44 -11.53
C SER A 293 28.42 -7.02 -10.39
N ILE A 294 27.12 -7.04 -10.66
CA ILE A 294 26.08 -6.68 -9.70
C ILE A 294 25.07 -7.82 -9.54
N LEU A 295 24.43 -7.91 -8.38
CA LEU A 295 23.31 -8.80 -8.09
C LEU A 295 22.19 -8.00 -7.43
N LYS A 296 21.13 -7.74 -8.20
CA LYS A 296 19.91 -7.11 -7.72
C LYS A 296 18.99 -8.16 -7.08
N LEU A 297 18.63 -7.96 -5.83
CA LEU A 297 17.63 -8.75 -5.10
C LEU A 297 16.25 -8.10 -5.24
N PRO A 298 15.16 -8.90 -5.24
CA PRO A 298 13.80 -8.37 -5.37
C PRO A 298 13.35 -7.63 -4.10
N ASN A 299 12.84 -6.41 -4.28
CA ASN A 299 12.18 -5.67 -3.19
C ASN A 299 11.04 -4.77 -3.70
N PRO A 300 9.77 -5.16 -3.49
CA PRO A 300 8.61 -4.33 -3.79
C PRO A 300 8.07 -3.52 -2.58
N THR A 301 8.64 -3.66 -1.37
CA THR A 301 8.07 -3.09 -0.12
C THR A 301 8.49 -1.65 0.16
N TYR A 302 9.61 -1.18 -0.39
CA TYR A 302 10.02 0.23 -0.35
C TYR A 302 10.92 0.60 -1.53
N TYR A 303 11.01 1.90 -1.86
CA TYR A 303 11.88 2.39 -2.92
C TYR A 303 12.80 3.52 -2.44
N LEU A 304 14.10 3.36 -2.69
CA LEU A 304 15.07 4.44 -2.51
C LEU A 304 15.33 5.16 -3.83
N PRO A 305 15.19 6.50 -3.90
CA PRO A 305 15.56 7.27 -5.08
C PRO A 305 16.98 6.96 -5.52
N SER A 306 17.09 6.55 -6.78
CA SER A 306 18.29 6.01 -7.40
C SER A 306 18.71 6.89 -8.60
N PRO A 307 19.02 8.19 -8.39
CA PRO A 307 19.41 9.08 -9.47
C PRO A 307 20.80 8.72 -10.01
N ASP A 308 20.97 8.86 -11.32
CA ASP A 308 22.30 8.76 -11.93
C ASP A 308 23.26 9.78 -11.30
N LEU A 309 24.52 9.38 -11.10
CA LEU A 309 25.57 10.30 -10.65
C LEU A 309 25.81 11.41 -11.69
N PRO A 310 26.25 12.62 -11.29
CA PRO A 310 26.52 13.70 -12.23
C PRO A 310 27.46 13.28 -13.37
N GLY A 311 26.98 13.41 -14.61
CA GLY A 311 27.74 13.05 -15.82
C GLY A 311 27.82 11.56 -16.13
N VAL A 312 27.13 10.70 -15.37
CA VAL A 312 27.00 9.26 -15.61
C VAL A 312 25.58 8.98 -16.11
N SER A 313 25.41 8.01 -17.00
CA SER A 313 24.08 7.53 -17.40
C SER A 313 24.03 6.01 -17.36
N GLU A 314 23.13 5.46 -16.54
CA GLU A 314 23.01 4.02 -16.31
C GLU A 314 21.58 3.52 -16.56
N PRO A 315 21.02 3.70 -17.77
CA PRO A 315 19.61 3.42 -18.06
C PRO A 315 19.21 1.94 -17.93
N ARG A 316 20.20 1.04 -17.77
CA ARG A 316 19.98 -0.39 -17.52
C ARG A 316 19.90 -0.74 -16.02
N LEU A 317 20.25 0.18 -15.14
CA LEU A 317 20.20 0.04 -13.68
C LEU A 317 18.99 0.81 -13.13
N ALA A 318 17.80 0.46 -13.61
CA ALA A 318 16.58 1.17 -13.32
C ALA A 318 15.45 0.20 -12.96
N PRO A 319 14.49 0.63 -12.12
CA PRO A 319 13.28 -0.14 -11.86
C PRO A 319 12.52 -0.50 -13.13
N ARG A 320 11.82 -1.63 -13.10
CA ARG A 320 10.82 -1.94 -14.13
C ARG A 320 9.73 -0.87 -14.14
N THR A 321 9.17 -0.63 -15.32
CA THR A 321 8.12 0.38 -15.52
C THR A 321 6.82 -0.19 -16.07
N HIS A 322 6.77 -1.49 -16.36
CA HIS A 322 5.61 -2.16 -16.94
C HIS A 322 5.23 -3.35 -16.07
N PHE A 323 3.98 -3.39 -15.63
CA PHE A 323 3.50 -4.35 -14.64
C PHE A 323 2.21 -5.03 -15.10
N THR A 324 2.05 -6.30 -14.74
CA THR A 324 0.79 -7.04 -14.89
C THR A 324 0.30 -7.49 -13.52
N MET A 325 -0.78 -6.87 -13.04
CA MET A 325 -1.30 -7.06 -11.68
C MET A 325 -2.81 -7.32 -11.73
N LYS A 326 -3.23 -8.47 -11.21
CA LYS A 326 -4.65 -8.80 -11.04
C LYS A 326 -5.21 -8.12 -9.79
N ALA A 327 -6.47 -7.70 -9.87
CA ALA A 327 -7.17 -7.01 -8.79
C ALA A 327 -7.36 -7.84 -7.50
N ASP A 328 -7.25 -9.17 -7.59
CA ASP A 328 -7.37 -10.07 -6.45
C ASP A 328 -6.05 -10.29 -5.68
N GLY A 329 -4.94 -9.71 -6.13
CA GLY A 329 -3.61 -9.88 -5.56
C GLY A 329 -2.89 -11.17 -5.99
N SER A 330 -3.54 -12.06 -6.74
CA SER A 330 -2.98 -13.37 -7.12
C SER A 330 -1.77 -13.28 -8.05
N SER A 331 -1.49 -12.11 -8.63
CA SER A 331 -0.24 -11.87 -9.37
C SER A 331 1.01 -12.18 -8.54
N GLY A 332 0.97 -12.01 -7.21
CA GLY A 332 2.10 -12.31 -6.33
C GLY A 332 2.51 -13.80 -6.32
N LEU A 333 1.64 -14.70 -6.78
CA LEU A 333 1.95 -16.13 -6.93
C LEU A 333 2.83 -16.43 -8.16
N THR A 334 2.89 -15.50 -9.12
CA THR A 334 3.47 -15.77 -10.46
C THR A 334 4.48 -14.73 -10.92
N GLN A 335 4.35 -13.48 -10.47
CA GLN A 335 5.34 -12.43 -10.72
C GLN A 335 6.48 -12.58 -9.72
N GLY A 336 7.73 -12.44 -10.18
CA GLY A 336 8.86 -12.20 -9.27
C GLY A 336 8.77 -10.80 -8.66
N GLY A 337 9.55 -10.52 -7.62
CA GLY A 337 9.41 -9.26 -6.86
C GLY A 337 9.58 -7.99 -7.71
N GLU A 338 10.50 -7.98 -8.68
CA GLU A 338 10.66 -6.86 -9.63
C GLU A 338 9.47 -6.71 -10.61
N GLY A 339 8.61 -7.71 -10.72
CA GLY A 339 7.38 -7.70 -11.50
C GLY A 339 6.16 -7.16 -10.75
N ILE A 340 6.33 -6.78 -9.48
CA ILE A 340 5.30 -6.16 -8.64
C ILE A 340 5.59 -4.65 -8.57
N PRO A 341 4.59 -3.77 -8.78
CA PRO A 341 4.79 -2.34 -8.58
C PRO A 341 5.32 -2.06 -7.17
N ASN A 342 6.40 -1.28 -7.08
CA ASN A 342 6.92 -0.88 -5.78
C ASN A 342 5.94 0.09 -5.09
N ILE A 343 5.64 -0.17 -3.82
CA ILE A 343 4.58 0.54 -3.09
C ILE A 343 4.84 2.05 -2.99
N ASP A 344 6.09 2.49 -2.79
CA ASP A 344 6.42 3.91 -2.64
C ASP A 344 6.30 4.66 -3.98
N SER A 345 6.67 4.00 -5.07
CA SER A 345 6.44 4.53 -6.42
C SER A 345 4.95 4.67 -6.72
N VAL A 346 4.11 3.75 -6.24
CA VAL A 346 2.64 3.84 -6.36
C VAL A 346 2.12 5.02 -5.54
N LYS A 347 2.51 5.15 -4.27
CA LYS A 347 2.14 6.30 -3.40
C LYS A 347 2.51 7.64 -4.04
N SER A 348 3.74 7.75 -4.57
CA SER A 348 4.21 8.96 -5.25
C SER A 348 3.42 9.27 -6.54
N THR A 349 3.05 8.22 -7.28
CA THR A 349 2.20 8.35 -8.49
C THR A 349 0.80 8.84 -8.13
N ILE A 350 0.20 8.30 -7.07
CA ILE A 350 -1.10 8.74 -6.53
C ILE A 350 -1.02 10.21 -6.08
N ALA A 351 -0.03 10.58 -5.29
CA ALA A 351 0.15 11.96 -4.82
C ALA A 351 0.25 12.94 -6.00
N THR A 352 1.05 12.61 -7.02
CA THR A 352 1.17 13.40 -8.24
C THR A 352 -0.16 13.54 -8.99
N TYR A 353 -0.95 12.48 -9.08
CA TYR A 353 -2.25 12.46 -9.75
C TYR A 353 -3.29 13.36 -9.05
N TYR A 354 -3.27 13.40 -7.72
CA TYR A 354 -4.14 14.27 -6.92
C TYR A 354 -3.56 15.68 -6.69
N GLY A 355 -2.33 15.95 -7.13
CA GLY A 355 -1.64 17.23 -6.94
C GLY A 355 -1.19 17.47 -5.50
N ASP A 356 -1.02 16.40 -4.71
CA ASP A 356 -0.52 16.42 -3.35
C ASP A 356 1.01 16.55 -3.35
N PRO A 357 1.59 17.60 -2.74
CA PRO A 357 3.05 17.78 -2.67
C PRO A 357 3.74 16.87 -1.63
N GLY A 358 3.03 15.91 -1.04
CA GLY A 358 3.50 15.01 0.02
C GLY A 358 3.03 15.40 1.41
N THR A 359 1.97 16.21 1.50
CA THR A 359 1.33 16.60 2.78
C THR A 359 0.17 15.68 3.16
N GLY A 360 -0.24 14.78 2.26
CA GLY A 360 -1.44 13.97 2.43
C GLY A 360 -2.74 14.72 2.15
N ILE A 361 -2.64 15.87 1.48
CA ILE A 361 -3.77 16.76 1.18
C ILE A 361 -3.78 17.02 -0.31
N ALA A 362 -4.89 16.70 -0.98
CA ALA A 362 -5.00 16.90 -2.42
C ALA A 362 -5.16 18.37 -2.82
N ASN A 363 -4.67 18.72 -4.01
CA ASN A 363 -4.95 20.02 -4.59
C ASN A 363 -6.44 20.11 -4.98
N LYS A 364 -7.19 21.02 -4.36
CA LYS A 364 -8.65 21.17 -4.57
C LYS A 364 -9.03 22.02 -5.78
N THR A 365 -8.05 22.57 -6.50
CA THR A 365 -8.29 23.51 -7.60
C THR A 365 -7.77 22.98 -8.94
N SER A 366 -6.59 22.39 -8.97
CA SER A 366 -5.93 21.95 -10.20
C SER A 366 -5.06 20.72 -9.98
N SER A 367 -5.47 19.60 -10.56
CA SER A 367 -4.71 18.36 -10.61
C SER A 367 -5.11 17.51 -11.83
N PRO A 368 -4.31 16.50 -12.19
CA PRO A 368 -4.74 15.47 -13.14
C PRO A 368 -6.08 14.84 -12.77
N TYR A 369 -6.31 14.52 -11.49
CA TYR A 369 -7.61 14.02 -10.99
C TYR A 369 -8.77 14.97 -11.28
N ILE A 370 -8.64 16.26 -10.93
CA ILE A 370 -9.70 17.26 -11.20
C ILE A 370 -9.98 17.37 -12.70
N SER A 371 -8.93 17.36 -13.52
CA SER A 371 -9.04 17.43 -14.98
C SER A 371 -9.77 16.21 -15.55
N GLU A 372 -9.48 15.02 -15.03
CA GLU A 372 -10.16 13.78 -15.40
C GLU A 372 -11.62 13.77 -14.94
N MET A 373 -11.91 14.16 -13.70
CA MET A 373 -13.27 14.26 -13.17
C MET A 373 -14.13 15.23 -13.99
N ASN A 374 -13.61 16.41 -14.30
CA ASN A 374 -14.31 17.40 -15.14
C ASN A 374 -14.62 16.83 -16.53
N ARG A 375 -13.69 16.08 -17.13
CA ARG A 375 -13.91 15.41 -18.43
C ARG A 375 -15.01 14.35 -18.33
N ILE A 376 -15.00 13.51 -17.31
CA ILE A 376 -16.03 12.48 -17.07
C ILE A 376 -17.40 13.14 -16.91
N VAL A 377 -17.51 14.14 -16.02
CA VAL A 377 -18.77 14.86 -15.78
C VAL A 377 -19.28 15.52 -17.05
N ALA A 378 -18.43 16.21 -17.81
CA ALA A 378 -18.81 16.86 -19.07
C ALA A 378 -19.30 15.86 -20.14
N GLN A 379 -18.73 14.65 -20.17
CA GLN A 379 -19.14 13.57 -21.06
C GLN A 379 -20.49 12.96 -20.64
N GLN A 380 -20.71 12.75 -19.34
CA GLN A 380 -21.90 12.05 -18.86
C GLN A 380 -23.12 12.96 -18.67
N ALA A 381 -22.93 14.17 -18.12
CA ALA A 381 -24.03 15.03 -17.67
C ALA A 381 -25.08 15.29 -18.74
N ARG A 382 -24.66 15.62 -19.97
CA ARG A 382 -25.57 15.93 -21.07
C ARG A 382 -26.45 14.74 -21.46
N SER A 383 -25.85 13.57 -21.58
CA SER A 383 -26.58 12.37 -21.99
C SER A 383 -27.52 11.88 -20.89
N VAL A 384 -27.07 11.87 -19.64
CA VAL A 384 -27.90 11.42 -18.50
C VAL A 384 -29.07 12.37 -18.29
N ALA A 385 -28.83 13.68 -18.29
CA ALA A 385 -29.89 14.69 -18.18
C ALA A 385 -30.90 14.60 -19.35
N ALA A 386 -30.45 14.33 -20.57
CA ALA A 386 -31.36 14.13 -21.70
C ALA A 386 -32.29 12.92 -21.48
N THR A 387 -31.75 11.79 -21.00
CA THR A 387 -32.55 10.60 -20.66
C THR A 387 -33.56 10.92 -19.55
N CYS A 388 -33.12 11.57 -18.46
CA CYS A 388 -34.00 12.03 -17.38
C CYS A 388 -35.19 12.84 -17.92
N ALA A 389 -34.92 13.81 -18.81
CA ALA A 389 -35.96 14.68 -19.36
C ALA A 389 -36.92 13.93 -20.28
N VAL A 390 -36.44 12.97 -21.07
CA VAL A 390 -37.27 12.13 -21.93
C VAL A 390 -38.20 11.26 -21.09
N GLU A 391 -37.66 10.52 -20.12
CA GLU A 391 -38.43 9.61 -19.29
C GLU A 391 -39.44 10.33 -18.42
N LYS A 392 -39.07 11.49 -17.89
CA LYS A 392 -39.99 12.33 -17.12
C LYS A 392 -41.19 12.76 -17.98
N ARG A 393 -40.98 13.14 -19.24
CA ARG A 393 -42.06 13.47 -20.19
C ARG A 393 -42.93 12.27 -20.56
N GLN A 394 -42.39 11.06 -20.48
CA GLN A 394 -43.12 9.82 -20.69
C GLN A 394 -43.82 9.31 -19.42
N HIS A 395 -43.89 10.13 -18.36
CA HIS A 395 -44.49 9.76 -17.07
C HIS A 395 -43.84 8.52 -16.41
N ARG A 396 -42.56 8.26 -16.70
CA ARG A 396 -41.74 7.30 -15.97
C ARG A 396 -41.15 7.95 -14.72
N ASN A 397 -40.47 7.17 -13.88
CA ASN A 397 -39.86 7.63 -12.63
C ASN A 397 -38.32 7.54 -12.73
N PRO A 398 -37.66 8.39 -13.54
CA PRO A 398 -36.23 8.28 -13.77
C PRO A 398 -35.43 8.60 -12.49
N ALA A 399 -34.35 7.86 -12.24
CA ALA A 399 -33.44 8.08 -11.11
C ALA A 399 -31.97 7.94 -11.49
N VAL A 400 -31.11 8.67 -10.79
CA VAL A 400 -29.65 8.50 -10.83
C VAL A 400 -29.18 8.06 -9.46
N VAL A 401 -28.42 6.96 -9.41
CA VAL A 401 -27.81 6.45 -8.18
C VAL A 401 -26.36 6.95 -8.08
N PHE A 402 -26.00 7.44 -6.90
CA PHE A 402 -24.65 7.88 -6.56
C PHE A 402 -24.16 7.13 -5.32
N ASP A 403 -22.93 6.62 -5.39
CA ASP A 403 -22.17 6.29 -4.18
C ASP A 403 -21.73 7.57 -3.41
N ALA A 404 -21.28 7.38 -2.16
CA ALA A 404 -20.76 8.45 -1.31
C ALA A 404 -19.26 8.70 -1.48
N ASP A 405 -18.43 7.76 -1.01
CA ASP A 405 -16.99 7.94 -0.81
C ASP A 405 -16.28 7.97 -2.17
N ASP A 406 -15.46 8.99 -2.43
CA ASP A 406 -14.82 9.29 -3.71
C ASP A 406 -15.74 9.36 -4.94
N THR A 407 -17.07 9.36 -4.72
CA THR A 407 -18.09 9.56 -5.75
C THR A 407 -18.82 10.89 -5.58
N THR A 408 -19.30 11.22 -4.38
CA THR A 408 -19.90 12.52 -4.08
C THR A 408 -19.10 13.30 -3.03
N LEU A 409 -18.51 12.60 -2.06
CA LEU A 409 -17.65 13.12 -0.99
C LEU A 409 -16.22 12.60 -1.17
N TRP A 410 -15.25 13.48 -1.27
CA TRP A 410 -13.87 13.18 -1.64
C TRP A 410 -13.04 12.80 -0.40
N THR A 411 -12.61 11.54 -0.32
CA THR A 411 -12.00 10.95 0.89
C THR A 411 -10.47 11.02 0.93
N TYR A 412 -9.80 11.48 -0.14
CA TYR A 412 -8.33 11.47 -0.24
C TYR A 412 -7.58 12.00 1.00
N ASP A 413 -8.01 13.14 1.57
CA ASP A 413 -7.28 13.77 2.68
C ASP A 413 -7.33 12.91 3.95
N MET A 414 -8.41 12.15 4.15
CA MET A 414 -8.53 11.15 5.21
C MET A 414 -7.68 9.93 4.88
N GLU A 415 -7.83 9.38 3.66
CA GLU A 415 -7.13 8.17 3.22
C GLU A 415 -5.61 8.33 3.30
N VAL A 416 -5.07 9.48 2.89
CA VAL A 416 -3.62 9.70 2.79
C VAL A 416 -3.07 10.48 3.97
N GLY A 417 -3.72 11.59 4.33
CA GLY A 417 -3.24 12.50 5.37
C GLY A 417 -3.37 11.97 6.78
N ASP A 418 -4.44 11.21 7.06
CA ASP A 418 -4.74 10.74 8.42
C ASP A 418 -4.52 9.23 8.57
N MET A 419 -5.02 8.44 7.62
CA MET A 419 -4.91 6.98 7.67
C MET A 419 -3.63 6.43 7.01
N HIS A 420 -2.93 7.24 6.21
CA HIS A 420 -1.71 6.84 5.50
C HIS A 420 -1.87 5.56 4.66
N PHE A 421 -2.99 5.45 3.94
CA PHE A 421 -3.43 4.27 3.19
C PHE A 421 -3.74 3.04 4.05
N ASN A 422 -3.87 3.17 5.37
CA ASN A 422 -4.19 2.05 6.28
C ASN A 422 -5.56 2.28 6.88
N TYR A 423 -6.57 1.64 6.28
CA TYR A 423 -7.95 1.79 6.70
C TYR A 423 -8.12 1.58 8.21
N ASN A 424 -8.68 2.60 8.87
CA ASN A 424 -9.05 2.56 10.27
C ASN A 424 -10.53 2.98 10.40
N PRO A 425 -11.45 2.06 10.76
CA PRO A 425 -12.88 2.37 10.82
C PRO A 425 -13.22 3.41 11.90
N THR A 426 -12.44 3.50 12.98
CA THR A 426 -12.64 4.51 14.03
C THR A 426 -12.27 5.89 13.51
N GLU A 427 -11.15 6.01 12.80
CA GLU A 427 -10.73 7.29 12.24
C GLU A 427 -11.65 7.74 11.09
N GLN A 428 -12.08 6.79 10.26
CA GLN A 428 -13.11 7.06 9.25
C GLN A 428 -14.36 7.64 9.91
N ASP A 429 -14.83 7.06 11.02
CA ASP A 429 -16.03 7.55 11.70
C ASP A 429 -15.84 8.97 12.25
N VAL A 430 -14.64 9.31 12.76
CA VAL A 430 -14.32 10.68 13.18
C VAL A 430 -14.48 11.68 12.02
N TRP A 431 -14.08 11.33 10.81
CA TRP A 431 -14.26 12.18 9.63
C TRP A 431 -15.71 12.25 9.16
N VAL A 432 -16.41 11.13 9.16
CA VAL A 432 -17.81 11.03 8.76
C VAL A 432 -18.69 11.85 9.70
N GLN A 433 -18.59 11.62 11.01
CA GLN A 433 -19.37 12.34 12.02
C GLN A 433 -18.98 13.81 12.10
N GLY A 434 -17.73 14.15 11.76
CA GLY A 434 -17.26 15.52 11.67
C GLY A 434 -17.65 16.26 10.38
N GLU A 435 -18.31 15.60 9.43
CA GLU A 435 -18.72 16.16 8.13
C GLU A 435 -17.55 16.83 7.38
N LYS A 436 -16.38 16.18 7.40
CA LYS A 436 -15.10 16.78 6.98
C LYS A 436 -14.77 16.65 5.50
N PHE A 437 -15.58 15.95 4.71
CA PHE A 437 -15.22 15.62 3.34
C PHE A 437 -15.64 16.74 2.39
N PRO A 438 -14.77 17.25 1.51
CA PRO A 438 -15.18 18.16 0.45
C PRO A 438 -15.90 17.39 -0.67
N ALA A 439 -16.69 18.10 -1.48
CA ALA A 439 -17.31 17.50 -2.67
C ALA A 439 -16.27 17.00 -3.67
N VAL A 440 -16.58 15.86 -4.31
CA VAL A 440 -15.86 15.40 -5.51
C VAL A 440 -16.04 16.41 -6.65
N PRO A 441 -14.96 16.82 -7.36
CA PRO A 441 -15.01 17.83 -8.41
C PRO A 441 -16.08 17.56 -9.48
N GLY A 442 -16.96 18.55 -9.70
CA GLY A 442 -18.00 18.52 -10.73
C GLY A 442 -19.27 17.75 -10.36
N MET A 443 -19.28 16.95 -9.29
CA MET A 443 -20.39 16.05 -8.97
C MET A 443 -21.62 16.79 -8.42
N VAL A 444 -21.44 17.88 -7.67
CA VAL A 444 -22.53 18.80 -7.28
C VAL A 444 -23.24 19.38 -8.51
N ALA A 445 -22.49 19.75 -9.56
CA ALA A 445 -23.06 20.30 -10.78
C ALA A 445 -23.83 19.23 -11.58
N LEU A 446 -23.28 18.01 -11.64
CA LEU A 446 -23.96 16.86 -12.24
C LEU A 446 -25.29 16.56 -11.54
N GLU A 447 -25.29 16.46 -10.21
CA GLU A 447 -26.47 16.22 -9.39
C GLU A 447 -27.56 17.27 -9.66
N LYS A 448 -27.20 18.56 -9.65
CA LYS A 448 -28.11 19.66 -9.97
C LYS A 448 -28.67 19.56 -11.39
N ALA A 449 -27.84 19.20 -12.37
CA ALA A 449 -28.25 19.10 -13.76
C ALA A 449 -29.25 17.95 -13.99
N VAL A 450 -28.99 16.76 -13.46
CA VAL A 450 -29.89 15.61 -13.64
C VAL A 450 -31.21 15.80 -12.89
N ARG A 451 -31.16 16.42 -11.70
CA ARG A 451 -32.37 16.77 -10.95
C ARG A 451 -33.22 17.80 -11.68
N ALA A 452 -32.60 18.87 -12.21
CA ALA A 452 -33.29 19.86 -13.02
C ALA A 452 -33.92 19.26 -14.28
N ALA A 453 -33.33 18.19 -14.81
CA ALA A 453 -33.88 17.44 -15.95
C ALA A 453 -35.00 16.45 -15.57
N GLY A 454 -35.31 16.28 -14.28
CA GLY A 454 -36.45 15.50 -13.81
C GLY A 454 -36.13 14.14 -13.20
N CYS A 455 -34.85 13.78 -13.06
CA CYS A 455 -34.44 12.60 -12.31
C CYS A 455 -34.55 12.82 -10.79
N THR A 456 -34.93 11.77 -10.09
CA THR A 456 -34.68 11.64 -8.64
C THR A 456 -33.22 11.26 -8.43
N VAL A 457 -32.56 11.83 -7.43
CA VAL A 457 -31.17 11.45 -7.07
C VAL A 457 -31.21 10.58 -5.82
N ILE A 458 -30.56 9.42 -5.89
CA ILE A 458 -30.61 8.38 -4.86
C ILE A 458 -29.19 8.12 -4.39
N GLY A 459 -28.97 8.10 -3.07
CA GLY A 459 -27.68 7.72 -2.49
C GLY A 459 -27.63 6.24 -2.18
N LEU A 460 -26.51 5.57 -2.47
CA LEU A 460 -26.29 4.16 -2.13
C LEU A 460 -24.83 3.93 -1.73
N THR A 461 -24.57 3.87 -0.43
CA THR A 461 -23.21 3.81 0.13
C THR A 461 -22.99 2.59 1.02
N GLY A 462 -21.73 2.18 1.12
CA GLY A 462 -21.25 1.20 2.08
C GLY A 462 -21.17 1.71 3.53
N ARG A 463 -21.23 3.03 3.75
CA ARG A 463 -21.36 3.64 5.09
C ARG A 463 -22.58 3.06 5.81
N ASN A 464 -22.47 2.93 7.12
CA ASN A 464 -23.52 2.28 7.92
C ASN A 464 -24.64 3.25 8.35
N ASP A 465 -25.72 2.72 8.92
CA ASP A 465 -26.87 3.54 9.35
C ASP A 465 -26.52 4.61 10.40
N ASP A 466 -25.53 4.36 11.26
CA ASP A 466 -25.08 5.32 12.29
C ASP A 466 -24.36 6.53 11.65
N GLN A 467 -23.89 6.38 10.41
CA GLN A 467 -23.21 7.41 9.63
C GLN A 467 -24.13 8.20 8.69
N LYS A 468 -25.40 7.78 8.55
CA LYS A 468 -26.33 8.36 7.57
C LYS A 468 -26.60 9.83 7.79
N ALA A 469 -26.87 10.24 9.03
CA ALA A 469 -27.23 11.62 9.34
C ALA A 469 -26.09 12.59 9.02
N ALA A 470 -24.88 12.29 9.47
CA ALA A 470 -23.70 13.11 9.21
C ALA A 470 -23.33 13.11 7.71
N THR A 471 -23.48 11.98 7.01
CA THR A 471 -23.26 11.92 5.55
C THR A 471 -24.20 12.87 4.81
N LEU A 472 -25.48 12.92 5.18
CA LEU A 472 -26.45 13.85 4.59
C LEU A 472 -26.14 15.31 4.96
N GLY A 473 -25.70 15.58 6.19
CA GLY A 473 -25.25 16.91 6.62
C GLY A 473 -24.06 17.40 5.80
N ASN A 474 -23.04 16.54 5.63
CA ASN A 474 -21.86 16.85 4.81
C ASN A 474 -22.25 17.16 3.35
N LEU A 475 -23.09 16.33 2.73
CA LEU A 475 -23.58 16.56 1.37
C LEU A 475 -24.32 17.90 1.26
N ALA A 476 -25.16 18.24 2.24
CA ALA A 476 -25.87 19.52 2.26
C ALA A 476 -24.91 20.71 2.38
N ASN A 477 -23.89 20.62 3.25
CA ASN A 477 -22.86 21.65 3.42
C ASN A 477 -22.07 21.91 2.13
N ASP A 478 -21.83 20.86 1.35
CA ASP A 478 -21.16 20.92 0.05
C ASP A 478 -22.08 21.38 -1.11
N GLY A 479 -23.36 21.62 -0.82
CA GLY A 479 -24.32 22.19 -1.75
C GLY A 479 -25.06 21.19 -2.64
N TYR A 480 -25.05 19.90 -2.28
CA TYR A 480 -26.01 18.93 -2.81
C TYR A 480 -27.40 19.19 -2.19
N VAL A 481 -28.47 19.07 -2.99
CA VAL A 481 -29.83 19.42 -2.51
C VAL A 481 -30.90 18.37 -2.82
N GLY A 482 -30.57 17.30 -3.55
CA GLY A 482 -31.53 16.26 -3.91
C GLY A 482 -31.51 15.01 -3.02
N PHE A 483 -30.49 14.83 -2.18
CA PHE A 483 -30.42 13.67 -1.28
C PHE A 483 -31.31 13.86 -0.05
N THR A 484 -32.14 12.87 0.25
CA THR A 484 -32.97 12.85 1.47
C THR A 484 -32.88 11.50 2.16
N SER A 485 -33.11 11.47 3.48
CA SER A 485 -33.00 10.24 4.29
C SER A 485 -33.86 9.08 3.76
N ALA A 486 -35.01 9.37 3.15
CA ALA A 486 -35.92 8.35 2.61
C ALA A 486 -35.39 7.61 1.36
N ILE A 487 -34.49 8.24 0.61
CA ILE A 487 -33.90 7.71 -0.64
C ILE A 487 -32.36 7.71 -0.59
N TYR A 488 -31.82 7.62 0.63
CA TYR A 488 -30.40 7.44 0.87
C TYR A 488 -30.22 6.09 1.57
N TYR A 489 -29.52 5.16 0.94
CA TYR A 489 -29.38 3.78 1.42
C TYR A 489 -27.97 3.58 2.00
N THR A 490 -27.96 3.10 3.24
CA THR A 490 -26.77 2.81 4.06
C THR A 490 -26.79 1.33 4.47
N LYS A 491 -25.61 0.77 4.75
CA LYS A 491 -25.50 -0.63 5.18
C LYS A 491 -25.96 -0.75 6.63
N TRP A 492 -26.67 -1.82 6.96
CA TRP A 492 -27.12 -2.05 8.34
C TRP A 492 -25.94 -2.47 9.24
N THR A 493 -26.00 -2.14 10.52
CA THR A 493 -25.02 -2.57 11.53
C THR A 493 -25.36 -3.92 12.14
N GLY A 494 -26.62 -4.35 12.05
CA GLY A 494 -27.13 -5.56 12.72
C GLY A 494 -27.48 -5.32 14.19
N VAL A 495 -27.38 -4.09 14.68
CA VAL A 495 -27.59 -3.73 16.09
C VAL A 495 -28.85 -2.87 16.22
N GLY A 496 -29.67 -3.19 17.23
CA GLY A 496 -30.88 -2.42 17.55
C GLY A 496 -31.86 -2.38 16.38
N ALA A 497 -32.27 -1.17 15.98
CA ALA A 497 -33.19 -0.97 14.85
C ALA A 497 -32.51 -1.08 13.47
N SER A 498 -31.17 -1.04 13.40
CA SER A 498 -30.42 -1.19 12.16
C SER A 498 -30.25 -2.68 11.84
N GLN A 499 -31.27 -3.25 11.20
CA GLN A 499 -31.33 -4.66 10.84
C GLN A 499 -31.27 -4.85 9.33
N GLN A 500 -30.85 -6.04 8.90
CA GLN A 500 -30.81 -6.40 7.48
C GLN A 500 -32.18 -6.17 6.83
N PRO A 501 -32.26 -5.37 5.75
CA PRO A 501 -33.52 -5.15 5.06
C PRO A 501 -34.09 -6.44 4.47
N SER A 502 -35.41 -6.56 4.42
CA SER A 502 -36.09 -7.78 3.95
C SER A 502 -35.82 -8.11 2.48
N TYR A 503 -35.45 -7.11 1.67
CA TYR A 503 -35.07 -7.25 0.26
C TYR A 503 -33.62 -7.68 0.05
N ILE A 504 -32.82 -7.81 1.12
CA ILE A 504 -31.44 -8.27 1.05
C ILE A 504 -31.35 -9.74 1.48
N ARG A 505 -30.60 -10.52 0.69
CA ARG A 505 -30.21 -11.92 0.95
C ARG A 505 -28.71 -12.06 0.72
N CYS A 506 -27.98 -12.45 1.76
CA CYS A 506 -26.55 -12.72 1.66
C CYS A 506 -26.32 -14.20 1.37
N ALA A 507 -25.35 -14.54 0.52
CA ALA A 507 -24.97 -15.94 0.28
C ALA A 507 -24.26 -16.57 1.49
N ALA A 508 -23.61 -15.74 2.30
CA ALA A 508 -22.92 -16.12 3.53
C ALA A 508 -23.53 -15.43 4.76
N ALA A 509 -22.87 -15.56 5.92
CA ALA A 509 -23.29 -14.93 7.17
C ALA A 509 -23.35 -13.38 7.09
N SER A 510 -22.61 -12.78 6.17
CA SER A 510 -22.65 -11.35 5.86
C SER A 510 -22.66 -11.13 4.35
N CYS A 511 -23.19 -9.98 3.92
CA CYS A 511 -23.21 -9.59 2.52
C CYS A 511 -21.89 -8.94 2.12
N THR A 512 -21.40 -9.34 0.96
CA THR A 512 -20.43 -8.56 0.17
C THR A 512 -21.00 -7.19 -0.19
N THR A 513 -20.12 -6.24 -0.53
CA THR A 513 -20.55 -4.92 -1.00
C THR A 513 -21.37 -5.03 -2.28
N ILE A 514 -20.98 -5.93 -3.19
CA ILE A 514 -21.72 -6.22 -4.43
C ILE A 514 -23.13 -6.72 -4.12
N GLU A 515 -23.30 -7.71 -3.24
CA GLU A 515 -24.62 -8.25 -2.90
C GLU A 515 -25.54 -7.18 -2.32
N TYR A 516 -25.04 -6.36 -1.39
CA TYR A 516 -25.81 -5.29 -0.79
C TYR A 516 -26.20 -4.22 -1.83
N LYS A 517 -25.24 -3.69 -2.59
CA LYS A 517 -25.50 -2.59 -3.52
C LYS A 517 -26.38 -3.04 -4.70
N SER A 518 -26.12 -4.21 -5.28
CA SER A 518 -26.93 -4.73 -6.40
C SER A 518 -28.38 -5.02 -6.01
N GLN A 519 -28.61 -5.67 -4.87
CA GLN A 519 -29.98 -5.96 -4.39
C GLN A 519 -30.72 -4.68 -3.97
N THR A 520 -30.00 -3.66 -3.48
CA THR A 520 -30.62 -2.37 -3.17
C THR A 520 -31.06 -1.64 -4.44
N ARG A 521 -30.27 -1.67 -5.51
CA ARG A 521 -30.71 -1.15 -6.83
C ARG A 521 -31.90 -1.93 -7.38
N ALA A 522 -31.90 -3.26 -7.26
CA ALA A 522 -33.05 -4.08 -7.62
C ALA A 522 -34.32 -3.69 -6.83
N HIS A 523 -34.17 -3.40 -5.53
CA HIS A 523 -35.26 -2.91 -4.71
C HIS A 523 -35.77 -1.55 -5.18
N ILE A 524 -34.89 -0.60 -5.50
CA ILE A 524 -35.24 0.73 -6.02
C ILE A 524 -36.11 0.65 -7.29
N GLU A 525 -35.81 -0.27 -8.22
CA GLU A 525 -36.63 -0.50 -9.42
C GLU A 525 -37.94 -1.25 -9.14
N SER A 526 -38.02 -1.95 -8.02
CA SER A 526 -39.18 -2.76 -7.66
C SER A 526 -40.41 -1.92 -7.26
N ALA A 527 -41.58 -2.57 -7.25
CA ALA A 527 -42.82 -1.97 -6.79
C ALA A 527 -42.72 -1.39 -5.35
N SER A 528 -42.00 -2.07 -4.46
CA SER A 528 -41.88 -1.67 -3.06
C SER A 528 -40.79 -0.63 -2.81
N GLY A 529 -39.84 -0.44 -3.74
CA GLY A 529 -38.80 0.58 -3.63
C GLY A 529 -39.04 1.84 -4.47
N GLY A 530 -40.18 1.94 -5.15
CA GLY A 530 -40.63 3.18 -5.79
C GLY A 530 -40.76 3.12 -7.32
N ARG A 531 -40.54 1.97 -7.95
CA ARG A 531 -40.63 1.77 -9.41
C ARG A 531 -39.78 2.77 -10.19
N TYR A 532 -38.60 3.07 -9.68
CA TYR A 532 -37.67 3.95 -10.38
C TYR A 532 -37.11 3.24 -11.61
N ASP A 533 -36.72 4.03 -12.62
CA ASP A 533 -35.87 3.57 -13.72
C ASP A 533 -34.48 4.15 -13.48
N ILE A 534 -33.47 3.32 -13.19
CA ILE A 534 -32.14 3.82 -12.86
C ILE A 534 -31.39 4.13 -14.17
N VAL A 535 -31.50 5.37 -14.62
CA VAL A 535 -30.92 5.81 -15.91
C VAL A 535 -29.39 5.85 -15.88
N ALA A 536 -28.79 6.03 -14.70
CA ALA A 536 -27.35 5.98 -14.49
C ALA A 536 -26.98 5.65 -13.04
N ASN A 537 -25.87 4.94 -12.86
CA ASN A 537 -25.27 4.60 -11.58
C ASN A 537 -23.80 5.03 -11.59
N PHE A 538 -23.41 5.89 -10.65
CA PHE A 538 -22.06 6.43 -10.50
C PHE A 538 -21.40 5.84 -9.25
N GLY A 539 -20.16 5.38 -9.40
CA GLY A 539 -19.36 4.83 -8.32
C GLY A 539 -17.88 4.81 -8.66
N ASP A 540 -17.03 4.95 -7.66
CA ASP A 540 -15.58 4.93 -7.78
C ASP A 540 -15.02 3.50 -7.68
N GLN A 541 -15.81 2.54 -7.18
CA GLN A 541 -15.47 1.13 -7.09
C GLN A 541 -16.27 0.28 -8.09
N PHE A 542 -15.68 -0.84 -8.52
CA PHE A 542 -16.42 -1.80 -9.35
C PHE A 542 -17.60 -2.43 -8.58
N SER A 543 -17.47 -2.57 -7.25
CA SER A 543 -18.54 -3.06 -6.38
C SER A 543 -19.82 -2.23 -6.42
N ASP A 544 -19.72 -0.96 -6.82
CA ASP A 544 -20.87 -0.05 -6.90
C ASP A 544 -21.69 -0.31 -8.16
N LEU A 545 -21.05 -0.85 -9.18
CA LEU A 545 -21.56 -0.90 -10.55
C LEU A 545 -21.95 -2.32 -10.96
N ILE A 546 -21.26 -3.33 -10.43
CA ILE A 546 -21.52 -4.74 -10.73
C ILE A 546 -22.87 -5.18 -10.14
N GLY A 547 -23.56 -6.06 -10.87
CA GLY A 547 -24.83 -6.68 -10.45
C GLY A 547 -26.08 -6.09 -11.12
N GLY A 548 -25.94 -5.22 -12.12
CA GLY A 548 -27.07 -4.72 -12.93
C GLY A 548 -27.91 -3.64 -12.24
N HIS A 549 -29.17 -3.51 -12.69
CA HIS A 549 -30.16 -2.54 -12.19
C HIS A 549 -29.76 -1.07 -12.41
N ALA A 550 -29.29 -0.80 -13.62
CA ALA A 550 -29.04 0.54 -14.16
C ALA A 550 -28.85 0.44 -15.68
N ASP A 551 -29.38 1.41 -16.43
CA ASP A 551 -29.17 1.52 -17.88
C ASP A 551 -27.72 1.83 -18.25
N ARG A 552 -27.05 2.57 -17.37
CA ARG A 552 -25.66 2.99 -17.54
C ARG A 552 -24.91 2.93 -16.22
N THR A 553 -23.69 2.44 -16.27
CA THR A 553 -22.73 2.51 -15.17
C THR A 553 -21.59 3.47 -15.53
N VAL A 554 -21.19 4.31 -14.58
CA VAL A 554 -20.06 5.25 -14.73
C VAL A 554 -19.06 5.01 -13.60
N LYS A 555 -17.88 4.49 -13.97
CA LYS A 555 -16.75 4.29 -13.07
C LYS A 555 -15.96 5.59 -12.92
N LEU A 556 -15.78 6.04 -11.68
CA LEU A 556 -14.91 7.15 -11.32
C LEU A 556 -13.52 6.63 -10.91
N PRO A 557 -12.45 7.39 -11.16
CA PRO A 557 -11.08 6.97 -10.83
C PRO A 557 -10.84 6.95 -9.33
N ASN A 558 -10.35 5.82 -8.80
CA ASN A 558 -9.88 5.71 -7.43
C ASN A 558 -8.72 4.69 -7.31
N PRO A 559 -7.47 5.16 -7.14
CA PRO A 559 -6.32 4.32 -6.84
C PRO A 559 -5.97 4.22 -5.34
N THR A 560 -6.69 4.90 -4.43
CA THR A 560 -6.33 5.03 -3.00
C THR A 560 -6.82 3.90 -2.11
N TYR A 561 -7.88 3.17 -2.50
CA TYR A 561 -8.33 1.95 -1.82
C TYR A 561 -9.12 1.03 -2.75
N TYR A 562 -9.28 -0.24 -2.39
CA TYR A 562 -10.00 -1.23 -3.19
C TYR A 562 -11.08 -1.99 -2.41
N LEU A 563 -12.31 -1.98 -2.93
CA LEU A 563 -13.41 -2.81 -2.42
C LEU A 563 -13.66 -4.00 -3.36
N PRO A 564 -13.35 -5.24 -2.94
CA PRO A 564 -13.46 -6.44 -3.78
C PRO A 564 -14.88 -6.91 -4.09
#